data_AF-A0A0N1I0Z4-F1
#
_entry.id   AF-A0A0N1I0Z4-F1
#
_cell.length_a   1.000
_cell.length_b   1.000
_cell.length_c   1.000
_cell.angle_alpha   90.00
_cell.angle_beta   90.00
_cell.angle_gamma   90.00
#
_symmetry.space_group_name_H-M   'P 1'
#
loop_
_entity.id
_entity.type
_entity.pdbx_description
1 polymer ?
#
loop_
_entity_poly.entity_id
_entity_poly.type
_entity_poly.pdbx_seq_one_letter_code
_entity_poly.pdbx_strand_id
1 'polypeptide(L)'
;MHKPRAVALLLFVFIVATYALPSTAQGSCSVPNCSTCSSSMPNVCVVCKSGYTLMNTGECMPTGMCSVANCSQCFTEDYQQCQECQAGYRVTVRGICRRLRNAAVRIHSSDAVLFIVAAVTFAAAML
;
A
#
# COMPACT_ATOMS: atom_id res chain seq x y z
N MET A 1 65.74 -3.42 19.37
CA MET A 1 65.01 -4.67 19.12
C MET A 1 63.53 -4.36 18.88
N HIS A 2 63.17 -3.83 17.70
CA HIS A 2 61.77 -3.56 17.34
C HIS A 2 61.11 -4.89 16.96
N LYS A 3 60.08 -5.32 17.70
CA LYS A 3 59.39 -6.61 17.47
C LYS A 3 58.50 -6.47 16.22
N PRO A 4 58.87 -7.01 15.04
CA PRO A 4 58.17 -6.73 13.77
C PRO A 4 56.71 -7.19 13.77
N ARG A 5 56.38 -8.16 14.64
CA ARG A 5 55.02 -8.67 14.84
C ARG A 5 54.08 -7.63 15.49
N ALA A 6 54.60 -6.74 16.34
CA ALA A 6 53.80 -5.72 17.00
C ALA A 6 53.41 -4.59 16.02
N VAL A 7 54.33 -4.20 15.14
CA VAL A 7 54.09 -3.15 14.12
C VAL A 7 53.06 -3.61 13.08
N ALA A 8 53.12 -4.87 12.65
CA ALA A 8 52.15 -5.43 11.71
C ALA A 8 50.73 -5.53 12.30
N LEU A 9 50.60 -5.91 13.58
CA LEU A 9 49.33 -5.97 14.28
C LEU A 9 48.70 -4.59 14.47
N LEU A 10 49.52 -3.59 14.82
CA LEU A 10 49.05 -2.21 14.96
C LEU A 10 48.53 -1.64 13.64
N LEU A 11 49.24 -1.84 12.53
CA LEU A 11 48.78 -1.41 11.21
C LEU A 11 47.47 -2.09 10.80
N PHE A 12 47.33 -3.40 11.04
CA PHE A 12 46.11 -4.13 10.73
C PHE A 12 44.90 -3.64 11.56
N VAL A 13 45.11 -3.32 12.84
CA VAL A 13 44.08 -2.74 13.71
C VAL A 13 43.69 -1.32 13.27
N PHE A 14 44.66 -0.48 12.87
CA PHE A 14 44.40 0.86 12.33
C PHE A 14 43.61 0.78 11.01
N ILE A 15 44.00 -0.12 10.11
CA ILE A 15 43.35 -0.42 8.84
C ILE A 15 41.88 -0.82 9.08
N VAL A 16 41.62 -1.80 9.96
CA VAL A 16 40.26 -2.23 10.34
C VAL A 16 39.46 -1.10 10.99
N ALA A 17 40.08 -0.28 11.85
CA ALA A 17 39.43 0.88 12.47
C ALA A 17 39.11 2.00 11.47
N THR A 18 39.91 2.17 10.41
CA THR A 18 39.66 3.15 9.33
C THR A 18 38.61 2.68 8.31
N TYR A 19 38.43 1.37 8.13
CA TYR A 19 37.42 0.81 7.22
C TYR A 19 36.12 0.40 7.90
N ALA A 20 36.07 0.47 9.24
CA ALA A 20 34.83 0.42 9.98
C ALA A 20 34.06 1.73 9.72
N LEU A 21 33.47 1.84 8.52
CA LEU A 21 32.41 2.78 8.25
C LEU A 21 31.29 2.45 9.25
N PRO A 22 30.96 3.33 10.20
CA PRO A 22 29.72 3.19 10.92
C PRO A 22 28.63 3.49 9.89
N SER A 23 28.11 2.45 9.26
CA SER A 23 26.89 2.51 8.44
C SER A 23 25.69 2.69 9.38
N THR A 24 25.70 3.74 10.19
CA THR A 24 24.56 4.18 10.98
C THR A 24 23.91 5.37 10.28
N ALA A 25 23.61 5.21 8.99
CA ALA A 25 22.42 5.84 8.43
C ALA A 25 21.17 5.08 8.93
N GLN A 26 21.07 4.88 10.24
CA GLN A 26 19.79 4.59 10.88
C GLN A 26 19.06 5.92 10.91
N GLY A 27 18.48 6.30 9.77
CA GLY A 27 17.35 7.22 9.79
C GLY A 27 16.39 6.64 10.82
N SER A 28 16.15 7.41 11.89
CA SER A 28 15.30 6.97 13.00
C SER A 28 14.00 6.43 12.44
N CYS A 29 13.75 5.14 12.65
CA CYS A 29 12.54 4.45 12.21
C CYS A 29 11.34 5.21 12.77
N SER A 30 10.68 5.99 11.92
CA SER A 30 9.60 6.90 12.33
C SER A 30 8.23 6.28 12.11
N VAL A 31 8.17 5.02 11.66
CA VAL A 31 6.92 4.29 11.41
C VAL A 31 6.27 3.90 12.74
N PRO A 32 5.03 4.34 13.01
CA PRO A 32 4.32 3.98 14.23
C PRO A 32 4.18 2.47 14.39
N ASN A 33 4.32 1.98 15.63
CA ASN A 33 4.16 0.57 16.00
C ASN A 33 5.08 -0.41 15.23
N CYS A 34 6.15 0.11 14.64
CA CYS A 34 7.20 -0.70 14.02
C CYS A 34 8.26 -1.11 15.04
N SER A 35 8.69 -2.37 14.98
CA SER A 35 9.83 -2.90 15.74
C SER A 35 11.14 -2.71 14.96
N THR A 36 11.09 -2.96 13.65
CA THR A 36 12.26 -2.89 12.77
C THR A 36 11.88 -2.25 11.45
N CYS A 37 12.56 -1.15 11.08
CA CYS A 37 12.45 -0.55 9.76
C CYS A 37 13.44 -1.17 8.76
N SER A 38 13.15 -1.02 7.47
CA SER A 38 14.05 -1.39 6.39
C SER A 38 15.36 -0.60 6.48
N SER A 39 16.49 -1.29 6.31
CA SER A 39 17.84 -0.69 6.33
C SER A 39 18.08 0.28 5.18
N SER A 40 17.38 0.09 4.05
CA SER A 40 17.49 0.96 2.87
C SER A 40 16.39 2.04 2.83
N MET A 41 15.28 1.84 3.55
CA MET A 41 14.11 2.71 3.54
C MET A 41 13.60 2.92 4.98
N PRO A 42 14.09 3.96 5.70
CA PRO A 42 13.78 4.16 7.12
C PRO A 42 12.30 4.52 7.41
N ASN A 43 11.52 4.79 6.36
CA ASN A 43 10.07 5.04 6.43
C ASN A 43 9.21 3.79 6.16
N VAL A 44 9.83 2.61 5.99
CA VAL A 44 9.12 1.36 5.71
C VAL A 44 9.39 0.38 6.85
N CYS A 45 8.33 -0.13 7.48
CA CYS A 45 8.45 -1.19 8.47
C CYS A 45 8.64 -2.56 7.80
N VAL A 46 9.47 -3.40 8.41
CA VAL A 46 9.64 -4.82 8.01
C VAL A 46 9.22 -5.78 9.10
N VAL A 47 9.18 -5.34 10.37
CA VAL A 47 8.68 -6.13 11.50
C VAL A 47 7.86 -5.23 12.41
N CYS A 48 6.58 -5.55 12.59
CA CYS A 48 5.68 -4.83 13.49
C CYS A 48 5.87 -5.25 14.95
N LYS A 49 5.38 -4.43 15.88
CA LYS A 49 5.28 -4.79 17.31
C LYS A 49 4.22 -5.87 17.51
N SER A 50 4.30 -6.58 18.65
CA SER A 50 3.28 -7.58 19.02
C SER A 50 1.88 -6.94 19.05
N GLY A 51 0.89 -7.66 18.52
CA GLY A 51 -0.49 -7.16 18.34
C GLY A 51 -0.72 -6.29 17.10
N TYR A 52 0.29 -6.14 16.23
CA TYR A 52 0.18 -5.42 14.97
C TYR A 52 0.61 -6.30 13.79
N THR A 53 -0.07 -6.13 12.66
CA THR A 53 0.21 -6.83 11.41
C THR A 53 0.82 -5.87 10.37
N LEU A 54 1.82 -6.35 9.62
CA LEU A 54 2.49 -5.59 8.58
C LEU A 54 1.60 -5.44 7.36
N MET A 55 1.43 -4.21 6.91
CA MET A 55 0.69 -3.86 5.71
C MET A 55 1.62 -3.74 4.50
N ASN A 56 1.08 -3.94 3.31
CA ASN A 56 1.76 -3.73 2.03
C ASN A 56 2.27 -2.29 1.83
N THR A 57 1.71 -1.32 2.56
CA THR A 57 2.18 0.08 2.59
C THR A 57 3.49 0.24 3.38
N GLY A 58 3.91 -0.78 4.13
CA GLY A 58 5.02 -0.69 5.07
C GLY A 58 4.62 -0.14 6.43
N GLU A 59 3.33 0.01 6.71
CA GLU A 59 2.79 0.45 8.00
C GLU A 59 2.34 -0.74 8.85
N CYS A 60 2.20 -0.52 10.15
CA CYS A 60 1.73 -1.52 11.11
C CYS A 60 0.34 -1.16 11.62
N MET A 61 -0.62 -2.05 11.41
CA MET A 61 -2.01 -1.86 11.84
C MET A 61 -2.39 -2.87 12.94
N PRO A 62 -3.27 -2.53 13.89
CA PRO A 62 -3.71 -3.48 14.90
C PRO A 62 -4.24 -4.77 14.29
N THR A 63 -3.79 -5.91 14.81
CA THR A 63 -4.25 -7.23 14.38
C THR A 63 -5.75 -7.38 14.64
N GLY A 64 -6.48 -7.97 13.69
CA GLY A 64 -7.93 -8.13 13.77
C GLY A 64 -8.74 -6.97 13.22
N MET A 65 -8.10 -5.84 12.85
CA MET A 65 -8.78 -4.76 12.16
C MET A 65 -8.68 -4.94 10.64
N CYS A 66 -9.77 -4.68 9.94
CA CYS A 66 -9.79 -4.66 8.48
C CYS A 66 -9.27 -3.33 7.95
N SER A 67 -8.33 -3.37 6.99
CA SER A 67 -7.91 -2.14 6.26
C SER A 67 -8.78 -1.85 5.04
N VAL A 68 -9.54 -2.84 4.57
CA VAL A 68 -10.40 -2.71 3.39
C VAL A 68 -11.69 -1.98 3.77
N ALA A 69 -11.92 -0.82 3.14
CA ALA A 69 -13.15 -0.05 3.35
C ALA A 69 -14.41 -0.83 2.91
N ASN A 70 -15.50 -0.70 3.68
CA ASN A 70 -16.77 -1.40 3.48
C ASN A 70 -16.66 -2.94 3.54
N CYS A 71 -15.65 -3.45 4.23
CA CYS A 71 -15.50 -4.88 4.52
C CYS A 71 -16.24 -5.23 5.82
N SER A 72 -17.05 -6.29 5.80
CA SER A 72 -17.65 -6.85 7.01
C SER A 72 -16.74 -7.92 7.63
N GLN A 73 -16.01 -8.69 6.81
CA GLN A 73 -15.08 -9.72 7.27
C GLN A 73 -13.82 -9.76 6.40
N CYS A 74 -12.65 -9.61 7.02
CA CYS A 74 -11.35 -9.83 6.35
C CYS A 74 -10.90 -11.28 6.47
N PHE A 75 -9.89 -11.64 5.68
CA PHE A 75 -9.20 -12.90 5.87
C PHE A 75 -8.42 -12.91 7.18
N THR A 76 -8.42 -14.04 7.88
CA THR A 76 -7.78 -14.23 9.20
C THR A 76 -6.28 -13.94 9.19
N GLU A 77 -5.61 -14.23 8.08
CA GLU A 77 -4.16 -14.07 7.90
C GLU A 77 -3.79 -12.87 7.00
N ASP A 78 -4.78 -12.25 6.35
CA ASP A 78 -4.57 -11.10 5.47
C ASP A 78 -5.68 -10.05 5.68
N TYR A 79 -5.43 -9.18 6.64
CA TYR A 79 -6.31 -8.04 6.98
C TYR A 79 -6.37 -6.95 5.90
N GLN A 80 -5.65 -7.14 4.79
CA GLN A 80 -5.70 -6.28 3.59
C GLN A 80 -6.59 -6.83 2.50
N GLN A 81 -7.13 -8.02 2.70
CA GLN A 81 -8.10 -8.62 1.81
C GLN A 81 -9.41 -8.85 2.55
N CYS A 82 -10.48 -8.55 1.85
CA CYS A 82 -11.84 -8.72 2.34
C CYS A 82 -12.40 -10.04 1.82
N GLN A 83 -12.96 -10.84 2.72
CA GLN A 83 -13.70 -12.05 2.39
C GLN A 83 -15.17 -11.73 2.13
N GLU A 84 -15.77 -10.87 2.96
CA GLU A 84 -17.17 -10.47 2.84
C GLU A 84 -17.32 -8.95 2.93
N CYS A 85 -18.04 -8.38 1.96
CA CYS A 85 -18.30 -6.94 1.91
C CYS A 85 -19.66 -6.60 2.55
N GLN A 86 -19.77 -5.37 3.05
CA GLN A 86 -21.03 -4.81 3.51
C GLN A 86 -22.10 -4.80 2.40
N ALA A 87 -23.38 -4.75 2.79
CA ALA A 87 -24.51 -4.71 1.86
C ALA A 87 -24.35 -3.59 0.81
N GLY A 88 -24.62 -3.91 -0.46
CA GLY A 88 -24.45 -2.97 -1.58
C GLY A 88 -23.04 -2.95 -2.19
N TYR A 89 -22.11 -3.80 -1.71
CA TYR A 89 -20.77 -3.97 -2.27
C TYR A 89 -20.53 -5.42 -2.68
N ARG A 90 -19.58 -5.63 -3.59
CA ARG A 90 -19.06 -6.95 -3.98
C ARG A 90 -17.55 -6.99 -3.86
N VAL A 91 -17.03 -8.15 -3.47
CA VAL A 91 -15.61 -8.42 -3.44
C VAL A 91 -15.06 -8.51 -4.87
N THR A 92 -13.90 -7.91 -5.09
CA THR A 92 -13.15 -8.02 -6.34
C THR A 92 -12.11 -9.13 -6.24
N VAL A 93 -11.51 -9.53 -7.36
CA VAL A 93 -10.38 -10.50 -7.39
C VAL A 93 -9.20 -10.04 -6.53
N ARG A 94 -9.07 -8.73 -6.29
CA ARG A 94 -8.04 -8.15 -5.42
C ARG A 94 -8.39 -8.13 -3.93
N GLY A 95 -9.51 -8.75 -3.52
CA GLY A 95 -9.98 -8.72 -2.14
C GLY A 95 -10.50 -7.33 -1.68
N ILE A 96 -10.82 -6.43 -2.61
CA ILE A 96 -11.33 -5.08 -2.28
C ILE A 96 -12.83 -5.03 -2.52
N CYS A 97 -13.57 -4.36 -1.64
CA CYS A 97 -15.00 -4.09 -1.80
C CYS A 97 -15.29 -2.93 -2.75
N ARG A 98 -16.08 -3.18 -3.80
CA ARG A 98 -16.57 -2.14 -4.71
C ARG A 98 -18.09 -2.10 -4.69
N ARG A 99 -18.65 -0.89 -4.76
CA ARG A 99 -20.11 -0.74 -4.85
C ARG A 99 -20.65 -1.51 -6.03
N LEU A 100 -21.76 -2.19 -5.80
CA LEU A 100 -22.65 -2.65 -6.84
C LEU A 100 -23.15 -1.40 -7.58
N ARG A 101 -22.59 -1.14 -8.76
CA ARG A 101 -23.28 -0.25 -9.69
C ARG A 101 -24.50 -1.02 -10.15
N ASN A 102 -25.63 -0.81 -9.47
CA ASN A 102 -26.92 -1.09 -10.08
C ASN A 102 -26.88 -0.33 -11.40
N ALA A 103 -26.93 -1.06 -12.51
CA ALA A 103 -27.05 -0.49 -13.83
C ALA A 103 -28.47 0.12 -13.95
N ALA A 104 -28.77 1.14 -13.15
CA ALA A 104 -29.66 2.19 -13.60
C ALA A 104 -28.84 2.90 -14.68
N VAL A 105 -28.90 2.33 -15.88
CA VAL A 105 -28.36 2.92 -17.09
C VAL A 105 -28.97 4.31 -17.18
N ARG A 106 -28.21 5.34 -16.82
CA ARG A 106 -28.46 6.66 -17.39
C ARG A 106 -27.99 6.51 -18.82
N ILE A 107 -28.92 6.14 -19.71
CA ILE A 107 -28.75 6.37 -21.13
C ILE A 107 -28.70 7.89 -21.24
N HIS A 108 -27.51 8.46 -21.10
CA HIS A 108 -27.19 9.68 -21.81
C HIS A 108 -26.51 9.23 -23.09
N SER A 109 -27.29 8.55 -23.93
CA SER A 109 -26.97 8.41 -25.33
C SER A 109 -27.17 9.79 -25.92
N SER A 110 -26.06 10.51 -26.09
CA SER A 110 -26.00 11.68 -26.96
C SER A 110 -26.42 11.35 -28.40
N ASP A 111 -26.49 10.06 -28.75
CA ASP A 111 -26.93 9.58 -30.06
C ASP A 111 -28.47 9.52 -30.17
N ALA A 112 -29.19 9.16 -29.11
CA ALA A 112 -30.66 9.10 -29.11
C ALA A 112 -31.31 10.51 -29.13
N VAL A 113 -30.65 11.51 -28.53
CA VAL A 113 -31.12 12.90 -28.55
C VAL A 113 -31.09 13.46 -29.97
N LEU A 114 -30.09 13.08 -30.77
CA LEU A 114 -29.95 13.56 -32.15
C LEU A 114 -31.08 13.06 -33.06
N PHE A 115 -31.51 11.80 -32.91
CA PHE A 115 -32.65 11.25 -33.67
C PHE A 115 -33.98 11.94 -33.33
N ILE A 116 -34.20 12.27 -32.06
CA ILE A 116 -35.43 12.94 -31.61
C ILE A 116 -35.46 14.39 -32.11
N VAL A 117 -34.33 15.12 -32.04
CA VAL A 117 -34.25 16.50 -32.54
C VAL A 117 -34.44 16.55 -34.06
N ALA A 118 -33.83 15.62 -34.80
CA ALA A 118 -34.00 15.54 -36.26
C ALA A 118 -35.47 15.36 -36.65
N ALA A 119 -36.19 14.42 -36.03
CA ALA A 119 -37.60 14.16 -36.33
C ALA A 119 -38.50 15.38 -36.06
N VAL A 120 -38.26 16.11 -34.97
CA VAL A 120 -39.03 17.33 -34.64
C VAL A 120 -38.74 18.46 -35.63
N THR A 121 -37.49 18.61 -36.07
CA THR A 121 -37.14 19.62 -37.08
C THR A 121 -37.71 19.31 -38.46
N PHE A 122 -37.78 18.04 -38.85
CA PHE A 122 -38.39 17.64 -40.13
C PHE A 122 -39.91 17.85 -40.15
N ALA A 123 -40.59 17.61 -39.02
CA ALA A 123 -42.04 17.84 -38.92
C ALA A 123 -42.41 19.33 -38.97
N ALA A 124 -41.59 20.21 -38.38
CA ALA A 124 -41.84 21.66 -38.38
C ALA A 124 -41.60 22.32 -39.75
N ALA A 125 -40.80 21.71 -40.64
CA ALA A 125 -40.55 22.22 -41.99
C ALA A 125 -41.64 21.81 -43.02
N MET A 126 -42.61 20.99 -42.60
CA MET A 126 -43.72 20.50 -43.45
C MET A 126 -45.07 21.19 -43.13
N LEU A 127 -45.05 22.23 -42.29
CA LEU A 127 -46.15 23.14 -41.96
C LEU A 127 -45.84 24.54 -42.50
#